data_AF-A0A7W0R5P6-F1
#
_entry.id   AF-A0A7W0R5P6-F1
#
_cell.length_a   1.000
_cell.length_b   1.000
_cell.length_c   1.000
_cell.angle_alpha   90.00
_cell.angle_beta   90.00
_cell.angle_gamma   90.00
#
_symmetry.space_group_name_H-M   'P 1'
#
loop_
_entity.id
_entity.type
_entity.pdbx_description
1 polymer ?
#
loop_
_entity_poly.entity_id
_entity_poly.type
_entity_poly.pdbx_seq_one_letter_code
_entity_poly.pdbx_strand_id
1 'polypeptide(L)'
;MATNLRLSGEAAAALRDAAKRSGRSQQDLLREAVDRLLGLRPDQSARQRAVQAGIVEPPSLFDDVIPSIGLPGNVTTLDLLDRDHDR
;
A
#
# COMPACT_ATOMS: atom_id res chain seq x y z
N MET A 1 -29.12 7.40 2.47
CA MET A 1 -30.04 6.57 1.66
C MET A 1 -29.71 5.11 1.88
N ALA A 2 -30.69 4.21 1.82
CA ALA A 2 -30.48 2.77 1.90
C ALA A 2 -30.53 2.15 0.51
N THR A 3 -29.51 1.39 0.14
CA THR A 3 -29.44 0.64 -1.13
C THR A 3 -29.59 -0.83 -0.82
N ASN A 4 -30.58 -1.49 -1.41
CA ASN A 4 -30.75 -2.94 -1.27
C ASN A 4 -29.89 -3.65 -2.33
N LEU A 5 -28.72 -4.12 -1.91
CA LEU A 5 -27.78 -4.85 -2.76
C LEU A 5 -28.07 -6.35 -2.72
N ARG A 6 -28.28 -6.95 -3.90
CA ARG A 6 -28.32 -8.41 -4.06
C ARG A 6 -26.91 -8.93 -4.27
N LEU A 7 -26.30 -9.42 -3.19
CA LEU A 7 -24.97 -10.05 -3.22
C LEU A 7 -25.11 -11.57 -3.41
N SER A 8 -24.12 -12.18 -4.07
CA SER A 8 -23.95 -13.64 -4.00
C SER A 8 -23.63 -14.05 -2.56
N GLY A 9 -23.89 -15.32 -2.22
CA GLY A 9 -23.58 -15.85 -0.88
C GLY A 9 -22.10 -15.72 -0.51
N GLU A 10 -21.22 -15.97 -1.50
CA GLU A 10 -19.78 -15.80 -1.36
C GLU A 10 -19.38 -14.35 -1.11
N ALA A 11 -19.90 -13.40 -1.89
CA ALA A 11 -19.60 -11.98 -1.71
C ALA A 11 -20.08 -11.46 -0.35
N ALA A 12 -21.24 -11.93 0.13
CA ALA A 12 -21.73 -11.58 1.46
C ALA A 12 -20.85 -12.16 2.58
N ALA A 13 -20.32 -13.37 2.41
CA ALA A 13 -19.37 -13.96 3.36
C ALA A 13 -18.04 -13.18 3.38
N ALA A 14 -17.46 -12.92 2.22
CA ALA A 14 -16.23 -12.14 2.08
C ALA A 14 -16.36 -10.73 2.68
N LEU A 15 -17.50 -10.06 2.47
CA LEU A 15 -17.76 -8.73 3.04
C LEU A 15 -17.86 -8.76 4.57
N ARG A 16 -18.51 -9.79 5.15
CA ARG A 16 -18.56 -9.99 6.60
C ARG A 16 -17.17 -10.20 7.20
N ASP A 17 -16.34 -11.00 6.55
CA ASP A 17 -14.99 -11.29 7.04
C ASP A 17 -14.06 -10.08 6.89
N ALA A 18 -14.21 -9.30 5.80
CA ALA A 18 -13.52 -8.03 5.65
C ALA A 18 -13.92 -7.01 6.74
N ALA A 19 -15.20 -6.95 7.10
CA ALA A 19 -15.69 -6.09 8.19
C ALA A 19 -15.08 -6.49 9.54
N LYS A 20 -15.05 -7.80 9.86
CA LYS A 20 -14.41 -8.32 11.08
C LYS A 20 -12.92 -8.00 11.13
N ARG A 21 -12.19 -8.24 10.04
CA ARG A 21 -10.73 -7.99 9.98
C ARG A 21 -10.36 -6.52 10.11
N SER A 22 -11.17 -5.64 9.53
CA SER A 22 -10.90 -4.19 9.53
C SER A 22 -11.50 -3.44 10.72
N GLY A 23 -12.41 -4.07 11.48
CA GLY A 23 -13.18 -3.40 12.54
C GLY A 23 -14.20 -2.37 12.00
N ARG A 24 -14.44 -2.34 10.70
CA ARG A 24 -15.33 -1.36 10.03
C ARG A 24 -16.68 -1.98 9.72
N SER A 25 -17.71 -1.13 9.58
CA SER A 25 -19.03 -1.60 9.16
C SER A 25 -19.02 -2.06 7.69
N GLN A 26 -19.85 -3.04 7.36
CA GLN A 26 -20.01 -3.51 5.98
C GLN A 26 -20.46 -2.37 5.04
N GLN A 27 -21.29 -1.44 5.54
CA GLN A 27 -21.73 -0.28 4.75
C GLN A 27 -20.57 0.68 4.46
N ASP A 28 -19.63 0.86 5.39
CA ASP A 28 -18.48 1.73 5.17
C ASP A 28 -17.52 1.14 4.14
N LEU A 29 -17.34 -0.18 4.15
CA LEU A 29 -16.55 -0.89 3.15
C LEU A 29 -17.20 -0.80 1.76
N LEU A 30 -18.52 -1.01 1.68
CA LEU A 30 -19.26 -0.85 0.43
C LEU A 30 -19.21 0.58 -0.10
N ARG A 31 -19.40 1.57 0.78
CA ARG A 31 -19.32 2.99 0.42
C ARG A 31 -17.94 3.33 -0.13
N GLU A 32 -16.88 2.95 0.57
CA GLU A 32 -15.52 3.18 0.08
C GLU A 32 -15.24 2.50 -1.27
N ALA A 33 -15.68 1.25 -1.43
CA ALA A 33 -15.50 0.51 -2.68
C ALA A 33 -16.22 1.21 -3.84
N VAL A 34 -17.46 1.65 -3.63
CA VAL A 34 -18.25 2.39 -4.62
C VAL A 34 -17.62 3.74 -4.92
N ASP A 35 -17.23 4.52 -3.90
CA ASP A 35 -16.60 5.83 -4.09
C ASP A 35 -15.27 5.70 -4.84
N ARG A 36 -14.49 4.65 -4.57
CA ARG A 36 -13.26 4.35 -5.30
C ARG A 36 -13.55 3.96 -6.75
N LEU A 37 -14.54 3.10 -6.99
CA LEU A 37 -14.92 2.66 -8.33
C LEU A 37 -15.42 3.83 -9.19
N LEU A 38 -16.20 4.75 -8.59
CA LEU A 38 -16.75 5.91 -9.26
C LEU A 38 -15.78 7.11 -9.31
N GLY A 39 -14.57 6.97 -8.77
CA GLY A 39 -13.58 8.05 -8.75
C GLY A 39 -13.97 9.25 -7.88
N LEU A 40 -14.88 9.07 -6.92
CA LEU A 40 -15.39 10.11 -6.03
C LEU A 40 -14.43 10.43 -4.86
N ARG A 41 -13.42 9.58 -4.62
CA ARG A 41 -12.35 9.87 -3.67
C ARG A 41 -11.16 10.54 -4.38
N PRO A 42 -10.82 11.79 -4.03
CA PRO A 42 -9.74 12.53 -4.67
C PRO A 42 -8.39 12.15 -4.08
N ASP A 43 -7.96 10.89 -4.14
CA ASP A 43 -6.67 10.46 -3.59
C ASP A 43 -6.36 8.97 -3.83
N GLN A 44 -6.44 8.47 -5.07
CA GLN A 44 -5.45 7.44 -5.40
C GLN A 44 -4.11 8.14 -5.54
N SER A 45 -3.24 7.94 -4.55
CA SER A 45 -1.83 8.30 -4.71
C SER A 45 -1.29 7.66 -5.99
N ALA A 46 -0.34 8.31 -6.68
CA ALA A 46 0.28 7.73 -7.87
C ALA A 46 0.81 6.31 -7.60
N ARG A 47 1.29 6.09 -6.38
CA ARG A 47 1.71 4.78 -5.88
C ARG A 47 0.58 3.74 -5.88
N GLN A 48 -0.61 4.07 -5.38
CA GLN A 48 -1.74 3.13 -5.39
C GLN A 48 -2.15 2.73 -6.81
N ARG A 49 -2.11 3.66 -7.76
CA ARG A 49 -2.37 3.33 -9.18
C ARG A 49 -1.33 2.37 -9.74
N ALA A 50 -0.05 2.60 -9.43
CA ALA A 50 1.05 1.74 -9.87
C ALA A 50 0.93 0.32 -9.28
N VAL A 51 0.52 0.19 -8.01
CA VAL A 51 0.27 -1.12 -7.38
C VAL A 51 -0.90 -1.85 -8.06
N GLN A 52 -2.02 -1.16 -8.31
CA GLN A 52 -3.19 -1.77 -8.97
C GLN A 52 -2.89 -2.20 -10.41
N ALA A 53 -2.04 -1.45 -11.12
CA ALA A 53 -1.60 -1.79 -12.48
C ALA A 53 -0.53 -2.90 -12.52
N GLY A 54 -0.07 -3.39 -11.37
CA GLY A 54 1.00 -4.40 -11.29
C GLY A 54 2.38 -3.88 -11.69
N ILE A 55 2.58 -2.55 -11.73
CA ILE A 55 3.85 -1.92 -12.09
C ILE A 55 4.84 -2.00 -10.93
N VAL A 56 4.35 -1.87 -9.70
CA VAL A 56 5.13 -1.99 -8.47
C VAL A 56 4.40 -2.87 -7.47
N GLU A 57 5.16 -3.51 -6.59
CA GLU A 57 4.58 -4.29 -5.50
C GLU A 57 3.99 -3.41 -4.40
N PRO A 58 3.00 -3.92 -3.64
CA PRO A 58 2.51 -3.24 -2.44
C PRO A 58 3.64 -2.97 -1.42
N PRO A 59 3.50 -1.94 -0.56
CA PRO A 59 4.40 -1.76 0.58
C PRO A 59 4.48 -3.03 1.43
N SER A 60 5.70 -3.48 1.71
CA SER A 60 6.01 -4.40 2.81
C SER A 60 6.47 -3.62 4.04
N LEU A 61 6.54 -4.28 5.19
CA LEU A 61 7.27 -3.77 6.35
C LEU A 61 8.76 -3.67 5.99
N PHE A 62 9.46 -2.75 6.65
CA PHE A 62 10.91 -2.72 6.58
C PHE A 62 11.45 -3.95 7.32
N ASP A 63 12.37 -4.66 6.67
CA ASP A 63 13.11 -5.73 7.31
C ASP A 63 14.41 -5.15 7.90
N ASP A 64 14.71 -5.54 9.14
CA ASP A 64 16.01 -5.25 9.73
C ASP A 64 17.07 -6.08 9.02
N VAL A 65 17.92 -5.42 8.24
CA VAL A 65 19.00 -6.06 7.50
C VAL A 65 20.25 -6.11 8.37
N ILE A 66 20.85 -7.30 8.50
CA ILE A 66 22.21 -7.45 9.03
C ILE A 66 23.18 -7.19 7.87
N PRO A 67 24.04 -6.14 7.95
CA PRO A 67 25.00 -5.86 6.89
C PRO A 67 25.95 -7.05 6.69
N SER A 68 26.06 -7.54 5.47
CA SER A 68 26.98 -8.62 5.10
C SER A 68 28.38 -8.13 4.73
N ILE A 69 28.51 -6.82 4.49
CA ILE A 69 29.76 -6.16 4.09
C ILE A 69 29.91 -4.90 4.95
N GLY A 70 31.06 -4.80 5.62
CA GLY A 70 31.46 -3.62 6.39
C GLY A 70 32.50 -2.81 5.64
N LEU A 71 32.51 -1.50 5.87
CA LEU A 71 33.60 -0.65 5.41
C LEU A 71 34.86 -0.88 6.26
N PRO A 72 36.06 -0.77 5.66
CA PRO A 72 37.30 -0.67 6.43
C PRO A 72 37.21 0.48 7.44
N GLY A 73 37.84 0.35 8.61
CA GLY A 73 37.71 1.33 9.71
C GLY A 73 38.21 2.75 9.40
N ASN A 74 38.88 2.94 8.27
CA ASN A 74 39.37 4.22 7.76
C ASN A 74 38.55 4.76 6.58
N VAL A 75 37.45 4.10 6.20
CA VAL A 75 36.59 4.48 5.08
C VAL A 75 35.20 4.77 5.63
N THR A 76 34.70 5.96 5.34
CA THR A 76 33.34 6.37 5.69
C THR A 76 32.41 6.17 4.50
N THR A 77 31.11 6.05 4.76
CA THR A 77 30.11 5.98 3.68
C THR A 77 30.15 7.20 2.76
N LEU A 78 30.65 8.34 3.26
CA LEU A 78 30.83 9.56 2.49
C LEU A 78 31.93 9.40 1.42
N ASP A 79 32.98 8.65 1.73
CA ASP A 79 34.12 8.40 0.81
C ASP A 79 33.74 7.48 -0.36
N LEU A 80 32.61 6.76 -0.25
CA LEU A 80 32.03 5.97 -1.36
C LEU A 80 31.19 6.80 -2.32
N LEU A 81 30.78 8.01 -1.90
CA LEU A 81 30.02 8.89 -2.76
C LEU A 81 31.01 9.58 -3.68
N ASP A 82 30.99 9.20 -4.95
CA ASP A 82 31.74 9.82 -6.06
C ASP A 82 31.17 11.23 -6.33
N ARG A 83 31.17 12.08 -5.31
CA ARG A 83 30.94 13.51 -5.48
C ARG A 83 32.24 14.04 -6.01
N ASP A 84 32.25 14.35 -7.29
CA ASP A 84 33.30 15.15 -7.91
C ASP A 84 33.74 16.23 -6.92
N HIS A 85 34.99 16.16 -6.50
CA HIS A 85 35.68 17.22 -5.78
C HIS A 85 35.92 18.41 -6.74
N ASP A 86 34.87 18.82 -7.46
CA ASP A 86 34.85 19.98 -8.34
C ASP A 86 34.74 21.23 -7.48
N ARG A 87 35.90 21.69 -7.01
CA ARG A 87 36.16 23.09 -6.68
C ARG A 87 37.58 23.49 -7.05
#